data_AF-A0AB35MYB7-F1
#
_entry.id   AF-A0AB35MYB7-F1
#
_cell.length_a   1.000
_cell.length_b   1.000
_cell.length_c   1.000
_cell.angle_alpha   90.00
_cell.angle_beta   90.00
_cell.angle_gamma   90.00
#
_symmetry.space_group_name_H-M   'P 1'
#
loop_
_entity.id
_entity.type
_entity.pdbx_description
1 polymer ?
#
loop_
_entity_poly.entity_id
_entity_poly.type
_entity_poly.pdbx_seq_one_letter_code
_entity_poly.pdbx_strand_id
1 'polypeptide(L)'
;MLEITENAVLIRINRLFEESMTSEALYEATRGIWVIGPRREKLEIAVSVYKGEIKEVYKVHNWLPAGSTPYQTRSLEESKKDGRWEFVGEVASDEVRDKYLGQSVSDYFSKGNSNPIKYVNC
;
A
#
# COMPACT_ATOMS: atom_id res chain seq x y z
N MET A 1 0.36 -6.14 20.37
CA MET A 1 0.08 -6.30 18.93
C MET A 1 -0.54 -5.01 18.46
N LEU A 2 -0.06 -4.41 17.36
CA LEU A 2 -0.66 -3.20 16.80
C LEU A 2 -2.08 -3.51 16.32
N GLU A 3 -3.05 -2.66 16.66
CA GLU A 3 -4.44 -2.78 16.21
C GLU A 3 -4.73 -1.71 15.16
N ILE A 4 -5.06 -2.13 13.94
CA ILE A 4 -5.53 -1.24 12.88
C ILE A 4 -7.05 -1.17 12.98
N THR A 5 -7.61 0.02 13.04
CA THR A 5 -9.04 0.22 13.31
C THR A 5 -9.86 0.47 12.05
N GLU A 6 -9.24 1.01 11.02
CA GLU A 6 -9.81 1.37 9.73
C GLU A 6 -9.89 0.13 8.81
N ASN A 7 -10.70 0.22 7.75
CA ASN A 7 -10.66 -0.77 6.68
C ASN A 7 -9.37 -0.58 5.88
N ALA A 8 -8.40 -1.45 6.12
CA ALA A 8 -7.04 -1.22 5.66
C ALA A 8 -6.54 -2.32 4.73
N VAL A 9 -5.64 -1.92 3.82
CA VAL A 9 -4.76 -2.85 3.13
C VAL A 9 -3.31 -2.59 3.54
N LEU A 10 -2.65 -3.63 4.03
CA LEU A 10 -1.21 -3.64 4.23
C LEU A 10 -0.55 -4.10 2.93
N ILE A 11 0.36 -3.28 2.40
CA ILE A 11 1.02 -3.49 1.12
C ILE A 11 2.53 -3.62 1.35
N ARG A 12 3.06 -4.82 1.17
CA ARG A 12 4.51 -5.07 1.27
C ARG A 12 5.23 -4.63 0.00
N ILE A 13 6.07 -3.61 0.12
CA ILE A 13 6.90 -3.06 -0.96
C ILE A 13 8.36 -3.50 -0.86
N ASN A 14 8.63 -4.67 -0.27
CA ASN A 14 9.99 -5.18 -0.01
C ASN A 14 10.94 -5.21 -1.21
N ARG A 15 10.42 -5.31 -2.44
CA ARG A 15 11.21 -5.33 -3.68
C ARG A 15 11.38 -3.95 -4.31
N LEU A 16 10.63 -2.96 -3.85
CA LEU A 16 10.57 -1.61 -4.44
C LEU A 16 11.14 -0.54 -3.51
N PHE A 17 11.16 -0.79 -2.20
CA PHE A 17 11.60 0.17 -1.21
C PHE A 17 13.12 0.36 -1.22
N GLU A 18 13.56 1.60 -1.25
CA GLU A 18 14.93 2.05 -1.01
C GLU A 18 14.93 3.14 0.06
N GLU A 19 15.96 3.19 0.91
CA GLU A 19 15.99 4.14 2.05
C GLU A 19 16.03 5.61 1.59
N SER A 20 16.55 5.88 0.40
CA SER A 20 16.64 7.21 -0.20
C SER A 20 15.47 7.56 -1.12
N MET A 21 14.37 6.81 -1.10
CA MET A 21 13.19 7.13 -1.91
C MET A 21 12.56 8.46 -1.47
N THR A 22 12.12 9.24 -2.45
CA THR A 22 11.29 10.42 -2.20
C THR A 22 9.90 9.99 -1.73
N SER A 23 9.15 10.90 -1.11
CA SER A 23 7.74 10.64 -0.73
C SER A 23 6.88 10.26 -1.93
N GLU A 24 7.15 10.84 -3.10
CA GLU A 24 6.48 10.48 -4.36
C GLU A 24 6.82 9.05 -4.78
N ALA A 25 8.09 8.66 -4.70
CA ALA A 25 8.52 7.31 -5.04
C ALA A 25 7.94 6.26 -4.07
N LEU A 26 7.85 6.58 -2.78
CA LEU A 26 7.19 5.73 -1.78
C LEU A 26 5.69 5.57 -2.06
N TYR A 27 5.02 6.67 -2.42
CA TYR A 27 3.61 6.64 -2.80
C TYR A 27 3.41 5.80 -4.05
N GLU A 28 4.22 5.98 -5.09
CA GLU A 28 4.16 5.20 -6.32
C GLU A 28 4.48 3.72 -6.11
N ALA A 29 5.45 3.40 -5.24
CA ALA A 29 5.73 2.02 -4.86
C ALA A 29 4.54 1.38 -4.14
N THR A 30 3.79 2.16 -3.36
CA THR A 30 2.67 1.67 -2.54
C THR A 30 1.35 1.63 -3.30
N ARG A 31 1.08 2.60 -4.17
CA ARG A 31 -0.24 2.79 -4.80
C ARG A 31 -0.60 1.76 -5.84
N GLY A 32 0.39 1.12 -6.44
CA GLY A 32 0.21 0.13 -7.49
C GLY A 32 1.54 -0.56 -7.81
N ILE A 33 1.56 -1.65 -8.56
CA ILE A 33 0.53 -2.19 -9.48
C ILE A 33 0.16 -3.58 -8.97
N TRP A 34 -0.97 -3.69 -8.28
CA TRP A 34 -1.27 -4.83 -7.42
C TRP A 34 -2.34 -5.75 -7.99
N VAL A 35 -2.19 -7.05 -7.75
CA VAL A 35 -3.30 -8.00 -7.89
C VAL A 35 -4.12 -7.90 -6.61
N ILE A 36 -5.29 -7.29 -6.69
CA ILE A 36 -6.16 -7.04 -5.53
C ILE A 36 -7.64 -7.18 -5.93
N GLY A 37 -8.37 -7.94 -5.13
CA GLY A 37 -9.78 -8.25 -5.36
C GLY A 37 -10.75 -7.09 -5.13
N PRO A 38 -12.06 -7.31 -5.35
CA PRO A 38 -13.10 -6.27 -5.27
C PRO A 38 -13.34 -5.72 -3.86
N ARG A 39 -12.83 -6.38 -2.80
CA ARG A 39 -12.89 -5.82 -1.43
C ARG A 39 -12.14 -4.49 -1.32
N ARG A 40 -11.26 -4.19 -2.27
CA ARG A 40 -10.54 -2.91 -2.36
C ARG A 40 -11.47 -1.69 -2.29
N GLU A 41 -12.68 -1.79 -2.82
CA GLU A 41 -13.67 -0.70 -2.85
C GLU A 41 -14.15 -0.27 -1.44
N LYS A 42 -13.88 -1.09 -0.41
CA LYS A 42 -14.23 -0.78 0.98
C LYS A 42 -13.06 -0.23 1.79
N LEU A 43 -11.87 -0.15 1.19
CA LEU A 43 -10.65 0.24 1.88
C LEU A 43 -10.61 1.76 2.05
N GLU A 44 -10.38 2.19 3.28
CA GLU A 44 -10.25 3.59 3.68
C GLU A 44 -8.78 4.02 3.65
N ILE A 45 -7.88 3.11 4.06
CA ILE A 45 -6.44 3.37 4.09
C ILE A 45 -5.62 2.27 3.41
N ALA A 46 -4.49 2.67 2.84
CA ALA A 46 -3.44 1.79 2.37
C ALA A 46 -2.15 2.07 3.15
N VAL A 47 -1.56 1.01 3.70
CA VAL A 47 -0.41 1.07 4.59
C VAL A 47 0.80 0.50 3.87
N SER A 48 1.82 1.33 3.68
CA SER A 48 3.09 0.93 3.08
C SER A 48 3.94 0.19 4.10
N VAL A 49 4.35 -1.03 3.76
CA VAL A 49 5.09 -1.92 4.67
C VAL A 49 6.42 -2.34 4.05
N TYR A 50 7.50 -2.14 4.79
CA TYR A 50 8.82 -2.65 4.45
C TYR A 50 9.38 -3.48 5.62
N LYS A 51 9.74 -4.74 5.34
CA LYS A 51 10.29 -5.68 6.33
C LYS A 51 9.49 -5.77 7.65
N GLY A 52 8.16 -5.60 7.55
CA GLY A 52 7.25 -5.69 8.70
C GLY A 52 7.06 -4.38 9.46
N GLU A 53 7.67 -3.28 9.02
CA GLU A 53 7.52 -1.94 9.58
C GLU A 53 6.67 -1.05 8.65
N ILE A 54 5.80 -0.24 9.24
CA ILE A 54 5.01 0.76 8.51
C ILE A 54 5.88 1.95 8.12
N LYS A 55 5.94 2.24 6.82
CA LYS A 55 6.71 3.35 6.25
C LYS A 55 5.86 4.58 5.94
N GLU A 56 4.61 4.39 5.55
CA GLU A 56 3.66 5.47 5.32
C GLU A 56 2.21 4.95 5.36
N VAL A 57 1.26 5.84 5.63
CA VAL A 57 -0.18 5.58 5.57
C VAL A 57 -0.84 6.55 4.60
N TYR A 58 -1.59 6.01 3.65
CA TYR A 58 -2.32 6.77 2.64
C TYR A 58 -3.81 6.62 2.85
N LYS A 59 -4.54 7.73 2.74
CA LYS A 59 -5.99 7.71 2.58
C LYS A 59 -6.31 7.34 1.14
N VAL A 60 -7.18 6.36 0.95
CA VAL A 60 -7.61 5.92 -0.38
C VAL A 60 -8.84 6.70 -0.80
N HIS A 61 -8.83 7.28 -1.99
CA HIS A 61 -10.01 7.89 -2.59
C HIS A 61 -10.73 6.93 -3.52
N ASN A 62 -10.00 6.29 -4.43
CA ASN A 62 -10.56 5.40 -5.45
C ASN A 62 -9.54 4.35 -5.89
N TRP A 63 -10.04 3.22 -6.38
CA TRP A 63 -9.25 2.21 -7.08
C TRP A 63 -9.52 2.26 -8.59
N LEU A 64 -8.45 2.18 -9.37
CA LEU A 64 -8.47 2.20 -10.83
C LEU A 64 -7.70 1.01 -11.38
N PRO A 65 -8.00 0.57 -12.62
CA PRO A 65 -7.10 -0.33 -13.33
C PRO A 65 -5.67 0.24 -13.37
N ALA A 66 -4.68 -0.62 -13.20
CA ALA A 66 -3.28 -0.19 -13.18
C ALA A 66 -2.88 0.46 -14.52
N GLY A 67 -2.09 1.54 -14.44
CA GLY A 67 -1.70 2.34 -15.61
C GLY A 67 -2.74 3.39 -16.01
N SER A 68 -3.79 3.61 -15.20
CA SER A 68 -4.78 4.68 -15.44
C SER A 68 -4.22 6.07 -15.10
N THR A 69 -3.19 6.15 -14.28
CA THR A 69 -2.55 7.41 -13.85
C THR A 69 -1.03 7.37 -14.10
N PRO A 70 -0.39 8.52 -14.37
CA PRO A 70 1.04 8.57 -14.67
C PRO A 70 1.89 8.22 -13.44
N TYR A 71 3.06 7.64 -13.70
CA TYR A 71 4.11 7.44 -12.72
C TYR A 71 5.34 8.22 -13.14
N GLN A 72 5.94 8.95 -12.21
CA GLN A 72 7.09 9.83 -12.44
C GLN A 72 8.40 9.18 -12.01
N THR A 73 8.37 8.31 -10.99
CA THR A 73 9.58 7.79 -10.33
C THR A 73 9.92 6.36 -10.74
N ARG A 74 9.07 5.71 -11.54
CA ARG A 74 9.27 4.33 -12.01
C ARG A 74 8.74 4.09 -13.40
N SER A 75 9.45 3.26 -14.16
CA SER A 75 9.00 2.78 -15.47
C SER A 75 7.79 1.85 -15.31
N LEU A 76 6.79 2.08 -16.16
CA LEU A 76 5.54 1.33 -16.22
C LEU A 76 5.55 0.20 -17.25
N GLU A 77 6.72 -0.21 -17.74
CA GLU A 77 6.84 -1.22 -18.78
C GLU A 77 6.13 -2.55 -18.45
N GLU A 78 5.89 -2.84 -17.17
CA GLU A 78 5.13 -4.00 -16.71
C GLU A 78 3.67 -3.75 -16.29
N SER A 79 3.21 -2.49 -16.28
CA SER A 79 1.84 -2.11 -15.87
C SER A 79 0.74 -2.61 -16.80
N LYS A 80 1.12 -3.00 -18.03
CA LYS A 80 0.25 -3.51 -19.09
C LYS A 80 -0.34 -4.90 -18.83
N LYS A 81 -0.20 -5.46 -17.63
CA LYS A 81 -0.77 -6.76 -17.26
C LYS A 81 -2.21 -6.55 -16.79
N ASP A 82 -3.16 -7.04 -17.58
CA ASP A 82 -4.59 -6.99 -17.27
C ASP A 82 -4.90 -7.53 -15.86
N GLY A 83 -5.95 -6.95 -15.25
CA GLY A 83 -6.46 -7.40 -13.94
C GLY A 83 -5.70 -6.90 -12.72
N ARG A 84 -4.78 -5.94 -12.90
CA ARG A 84 -4.12 -5.25 -11.79
C ARG A 84 -4.74 -3.89 -11.53
N TRP A 85 -4.59 -3.43 -10.30
CA TRP A 85 -5.18 -2.19 -9.82
C TRP A 85 -4.15 -1.30 -9.16
N GLU A 86 -4.46 0.00 -9.16
CA GLU A 86 -3.79 1.04 -8.41
C GLU A 86 -4.84 1.86 -7.66
N PHE A 87 -4.44 2.52 -6.59
CA PHE A 87 -5.29 3.51 -5.95
C PHE A 87 -4.82 4.93 -6.26
N VAL A 88 -5.79 5.85 -6.23
CA VAL A 88 -5.56 7.29 -6.12
C VAL A 88 -5.87 7.67 -4.69
N GLY A 89 -4.91 8.33 -4.05
CA GLY A 89 -4.99 8.70 -2.65
C GLY A 89 -4.03 9.83 -2.32
N GLU A 90 -4.01 10.18 -1.05
CA GLU A 90 -3.14 11.18 -0.46
C GLU A 90 -2.52 10.63 0.82
N VAL A 91 -1.46 11.28 1.30
CA VAL A 91 -0.93 11.00 2.64
C VAL A 91 -2.07 11.19 3.64
N ALA A 92 -2.29 10.20 4.51
CA ALA A 92 -3.37 10.29 5.50
C ALA A 92 -3.15 11.47 6.45
N SER A 93 -4.18 11.88 7.19
CA SER A 93 -4.01 12.94 8.17
C SER A 93 -3.05 12.52 9.29
N ASP A 94 -2.44 13.48 9.97
CA ASP A 94 -1.49 13.19 11.05
C ASP A 94 -2.15 12.39 12.19
N GLU A 95 -3.44 12.61 12.46
CA GLU A 95 -4.19 11.84 13.46
C GLU A 95 -4.29 10.35 13.12
N VAL A 96 -4.24 9.98 11.84
CA VAL A 96 -4.23 8.58 11.40
C VAL A 96 -2.80 8.05 11.34
N ARG A 97 -1.87 8.85 10.82
CA ARG A 97 -0.46 8.46 10.64
C ARG A 97 0.23 8.21 11.97
N ASP A 98 0.03 9.08 12.96
CA ASP A 98 0.64 8.99 14.28
C ASP A 98 0.25 7.71 15.02
N LYS A 99 -0.90 7.08 14.67
CA LYS A 99 -1.30 5.79 15.23
C LYS A 99 -0.44 4.63 14.75
N TYR A 100 0.27 4.75 13.63
CA TYR A 100 0.77 3.59 12.88
C TYR A 100 2.22 3.72 12.39
N LEU A 101 2.68 4.93 12.05
CA LEU A 101 4.01 5.13 11.48
C LEU A 101 5.12 4.50 12.35
N GLY A 102 6.06 3.80 11.71
CA GLY A 102 7.19 3.14 12.36
C GLY A 102 6.83 1.92 13.20
N GLN A 103 5.55 1.58 13.36
CA GLN A 103 5.15 0.40 14.13
C GLN A 103 5.28 -0.89 13.32
N SER A 104 5.43 -2.00 14.06
CA SER A 104 5.50 -3.32 13.47
C SER A 104 4.11 -3.89 13.18
N VAL A 105 3.96 -4.40 11.96
CA VAL A 105 2.81 -5.17 11.48
C VAL A 105 3.16 -6.63 11.21
N SER A 106 4.31 -7.09 11.72
CA SER A 106 4.80 -8.46 11.49
C SER A 106 3.78 -9.52 11.90
N ASP A 107 3.01 -9.27 12.95
CA ASP A 107 1.98 -10.18 13.46
C ASP A 107 0.81 -10.40 12.47
N TYR A 108 0.57 -9.46 11.54
CA TYR A 108 -0.47 -9.59 10.51
C TYR A 108 -0.06 -10.56 9.38
N PHE A 109 1.23 -10.89 9.28
CA PHE A 109 1.80 -11.73 8.23
C PHE A 109 2.24 -13.08 8.79
N SER A 110 1.54 -14.15 8.40
CA SER A 110 1.99 -15.50 8.69
C SER A 110 3.30 -15.84 7.95
N LYS A 111 4.15 -16.64 8.59
CA LYS A 111 5.39 -17.15 7.98
C LYS A 111 5.07 -17.89 6.68
N GLY A 112 5.81 -17.57 5.62
CA GLY A 112 5.64 -18.20 4.30
C GLY A 112 4.60 -17.54 3.39
N ASN A 113 3.87 -16.51 3.85
CA ASN A 113 2.99 -15.77 2.96
C ASN A 113 3.81 -14.92 1.98
N SER A 114 3.71 -15.22 0.68
CA SER A 114 4.37 -14.48 -0.40
C SER A 114 3.52 -13.36 -0.99
N ASN A 115 2.21 -13.30 -0.68
CA ASN A 115 1.31 -12.29 -1.24
C ASN A 115 1.56 -10.91 -0.59
N PRO A 116 1.98 -9.88 -1.34
CA PRO A 116 2.27 -8.57 -0.76
C PRO A 116 1.03 -7.85 -0.18
N ILE A 117 -0.18 -8.28 -0.57
CA ILE A 117 -1.44 -7.67 -0.15
C ILE A 117 -2.05 -8.41 1.03
N LYS A 118 -2.39 -7.67 2.09
CA LYS A 118 -3.12 -8.19 3.26
C LYS A 118 -4.25 -7.24 3.64
N TYR A 119 -5.47 -7.76 3.57
CA TYR A 119 -6.68 -7.10 4.04
C TYR A 119 -6.79 -7.14 5.56
N VAL A 120 -7.26 -6.04 6.14
CA VAL A 120 -7.57 -5.89 7.56
C VAL A 120 -8.96 -5.25 7.67
N ASN A 121 -9.80 -5.79 8.57
CA ASN A 121 -11.17 -5.32 8.85
C ASN A 121 -12.21 -5.37 7.71
N CYS A 122 -12.01 -6.16 6.64
CA CYS A 122 -12.90 -6.16 5.45
C CYS A 122 -13.27 -7.52 4.80
#